data_AF-A0A9N8WJZ8-F1
#
_entry.id   AF-A0A9N8WJZ8-F1
#
_cell.length_a   1.000
_cell.length_b   1.000
_cell.length_c   1.000
_cell.angle_alpha   90.00
_cell.angle_beta   90.00
_cell.angle_gamma   90.00
#
_symmetry.space_group_name_H-M   'P 1'
#
loop_
_entity.id
_entity.type
_entity.pdbx_description
1 polymer ?
#
loop_
_entity_poly.entity_id
_entity_poly.type
_entity_poly.pdbx_seq_one_letter_code
_entity_poly.pdbx_strand_id
1 'polypeptide(L)'
;MFSSSRQFAPRALQYRVVCYPRKELAHFVRKHLSTNDGGAMTKEHRRDLQLKELTQWTDAFNSKEAINKTVSLLKNYQMEICNQLEQNYDEHIQDLEKEISQLVKGLKVREAYIQILEKKKKEYGEMLEKNKELAENLSNLVDKQAKKAEHVQYTARLFRCGRIRNVRSALEYIRRRIVLTEGKPFETAEPVESVLQRLPEQKRFKTLLQRLCRVYNMPMEPVKNCLGGLYHISCKGQHGYRRNILINAKYWKDKELLALSVIFYYFNIKFIYWNTEGKEVQFPY
;
A
#
# COMPACT_ATOMS: atom_id res chain seq x y z
N MET A 1 4.77 7.05 44.17
CA MET A 1 4.08 8.27 44.66
C MET A 1 4.50 8.49 46.12
N PHE A 2 5.46 9.38 46.35
CA PHE A 2 5.66 10.02 47.64
C PHE A 2 5.53 11.52 47.39
N SER A 3 4.66 12.18 48.14
CA SER A 3 4.87 13.52 48.69
C SER A 3 3.56 13.97 49.32
N SER A 4 3.53 13.91 50.64
CA SER A 4 2.66 14.71 51.48
C SER A 4 2.79 16.19 51.16
N SER A 5 1.73 16.97 51.31
CA SER A 5 1.86 18.37 51.75
C SER A 5 0.55 18.99 52.22
N ARG A 6 0.49 19.16 53.54
CA ARG A 6 0.11 20.39 54.25
C ARG A 6 -1.38 20.77 54.24
N GLN A 7 -1.99 20.40 55.36
CA GLN A 7 -3.02 21.18 56.06
C GLN A 7 -2.72 22.69 55.97
N PHE A 8 -3.48 23.41 55.16
CA PHE A 8 -3.58 24.87 55.25
C PHE A 8 -4.66 25.19 56.28
N ALA A 9 -4.26 25.28 57.55
CA ALA A 9 -4.99 26.09 58.50
C ALA A 9 -4.96 27.56 58.02
N PRO A 10 -6.09 28.28 57.94
CA PRO A 10 -6.08 29.66 57.49
C PRO A 10 -5.33 30.52 58.50
N ARG A 11 -4.17 31.07 58.11
CA ARG A 11 -3.44 32.12 58.84
C ARG A 11 -4.15 33.49 58.80
N ALA A 12 -5.48 33.53 58.66
CA ALA A 12 -6.26 34.77 58.51
C ALA A 12 -6.84 35.31 59.83
N LEU A 13 -6.58 34.67 60.98
CA LEU A 13 -6.97 35.18 62.31
C LEU A 13 -5.75 35.63 63.13
N GLN A 14 -4.80 36.31 62.49
CA GLN A 14 -3.85 37.14 63.25
C GLN A 14 -4.53 38.46 63.60
N TYR A 15 -4.99 38.53 64.86
CA TYR A 15 -5.32 39.74 65.64
C TYR A 15 -5.19 41.07 64.89
N ARG A 16 -6.32 41.60 64.40
CA ARG A 16 -6.49 43.06 64.32
C ARG A 16 -7.34 43.48 65.51
N VAL A 17 -6.68 43.82 66.61
CA VAL A 17 -7.24 44.81 67.53
C VAL A 17 -7.28 46.11 66.73
N VAL A 18 -8.48 46.50 66.28
CA VAL A 18 -8.68 47.81 65.62
C VAL A 18 -8.51 48.87 66.71
N CYS A 19 -7.28 49.36 66.87
CA CYS A 19 -7.01 50.54 67.67
C CYS A 19 -7.55 51.75 66.90
N TYR A 20 -8.75 52.24 67.27
CA TYR A 20 -9.18 53.55 66.82
C TYR A 20 -8.16 54.60 67.27
N PRO A 21 -7.71 55.51 66.39
CA PRO A 21 -6.88 56.63 66.81
C PRO A 21 -7.66 57.43 67.85
N ARG A 22 -7.02 57.83 68.96
CA ARG A 22 -7.61 58.68 70.02
C ARG A 22 -8.38 59.90 69.49
N LYS A 23 -8.04 60.38 68.28
CA LYS A 23 -8.69 61.49 67.58
C LYS A 23 -10.09 61.17 67.05
N GLU A 24 -10.35 59.95 66.59
CA GLU A 24 -11.66 59.56 66.04
C GLU A 24 -12.69 59.32 67.16
N LEU A 25 -12.25 58.70 68.26
CA LEU A 25 -13.08 58.58 69.47
C LEU A 25 -13.43 59.97 70.05
N ALA A 26 -12.47 60.90 70.08
CA ALA A 26 -12.69 62.26 70.58
C ALA A 26 -13.69 63.07 69.72
N HIS A 27 -13.76 62.80 68.41
CA HIS A 27 -14.68 63.46 67.49
C HIS A 27 -16.12 62.96 67.64
N PHE A 28 -16.32 61.68 67.96
CA PHE A 28 -17.64 61.12 68.24
C PHE A 28 -18.23 61.66 69.55
N VAL A 29 -17.40 61.77 70.60
CA VAL A 29 -17.79 62.29 71.93
C VAL A 29 -18.21 63.76 71.88
N ARG A 30 -17.46 64.60 71.15
CA ARG A 30 -17.76 66.05 71.06
C ARG A 30 -19.05 66.34 70.28
N LYS A 31 -19.51 65.42 69.44
CA LYS A 31 -20.72 65.59 68.60
C LYS A 31 -22.01 65.17 69.31
N HIS A 32 -21.93 64.33 70.35
CA HIS A 32 -23.11 63.73 70.99
C HIS A 32 -23.33 64.11 72.46
N LEU A 33 -22.38 64.80 73.11
CA LEU A 33 -22.50 65.23 74.51
C LEU A 33 -22.11 66.71 74.67
N SER A 34 -22.93 67.61 74.13
CA SER A 34 -22.94 69.00 74.57
C SER A 34 -23.98 69.12 75.69
N THR A 35 -23.53 69.02 76.94
CA THR A 35 -24.25 69.60 78.06
C THR A 35 -23.56 70.91 78.42
N ASN A 36 -24.19 72.00 78.01
CA ASN A 36 -23.96 73.32 78.58
C ASN A 36 -24.16 73.21 80.10
N ASP A 37 -23.13 73.49 80.88
CA ASP A 37 -23.30 74.20 82.14
C ASP A 37 -22.00 74.90 82.55
N GLY A 38 -22.09 76.22 82.56
CA GLY A 38 -21.04 77.15 82.97
C GLY A 38 -20.97 77.22 84.49
N GLY A 39 -20.19 76.32 85.08
CA GLY A 39 -19.78 76.39 86.48
C GLY A 39 -18.29 76.14 86.60
N ALA A 40 -17.58 77.00 87.33
CA ALA A 40 -16.14 76.87 87.58
C ALA A 40 -15.86 75.62 88.42
N MET A 41 -15.76 74.46 87.77
CA MET A 41 -15.32 73.21 88.39
C MET A 41 -13.80 73.19 88.57
N THR A 42 -13.36 72.84 89.76
CA THR A 42 -11.94 72.59 90.06
C THR A 42 -11.40 71.42 89.23
N LYS A 43 -10.09 71.44 88.93
CA LYS A 43 -9.40 70.45 88.07
C LYS A 43 -9.55 68.98 88.52
N GLU A 44 -9.92 68.73 89.78
CA GLU A 44 -10.22 67.39 90.31
C GLU A 44 -11.62 66.93 89.97
N HIS A 45 -12.64 67.78 90.11
CA HIS A 45 -14.02 67.43 89.81
C HIS A 45 -14.26 67.14 88.33
N ARG A 46 -13.54 67.86 87.45
CA ARG A 46 -13.57 67.59 85.99
C ARG A 46 -12.88 66.26 85.62
N ARG A 47 -11.89 65.81 86.39
CA ARG A 47 -11.26 64.49 86.20
C ARG A 47 -12.16 63.36 86.69
N ASP A 48 -12.83 63.54 87.82
CA ASP A 48 -13.77 62.54 88.36
C ASP A 48 -15.00 62.34 87.48
N LEU A 49 -15.54 63.41 86.89
CA LEU A 49 -16.64 63.30 85.93
C LEU A 49 -16.20 62.54 84.65
N GLN A 50 -15.02 62.86 84.12
CA GLN A 50 -14.46 62.14 82.97
C GLN A 50 -14.15 60.68 83.30
N LEU A 51 -13.71 60.37 84.52
CA LEU A 51 -13.46 59.00 84.97
C LEU A 51 -14.76 58.20 85.11
N LYS A 52 -15.84 58.83 85.61
CA LYS A 52 -17.19 58.24 85.70
C LYS A 52 -17.82 57.99 84.33
N GLU A 53 -17.68 58.94 83.40
CA GLU A 53 -18.10 58.72 82.02
C GLU A 53 -17.28 57.60 81.38
N LEU A 54 -15.95 57.62 81.49
CA LEU A 54 -15.09 56.55 80.99
C LEU A 54 -15.45 55.18 81.56
N THR A 55 -15.77 55.08 82.85
CA THR A 55 -16.19 53.81 83.48
C THR A 55 -17.57 53.36 83.01
N GLN A 56 -18.54 54.25 82.86
CA GLN A 56 -19.84 53.90 82.25
C GLN A 56 -19.71 53.44 80.79
N TRP A 57 -18.82 54.07 80.02
CA TRP A 57 -18.51 53.62 78.66
C TRP A 57 -17.77 52.28 78.66
N THR A 58 -16.90 52.06 79.64
CA THR A 58 -16.19 50.78 79.83
C THR A 58 -17.19 49.68 80.21
N ASP A 59 -18.17 49.96 81.06
CA ASP A 59 -19.22 49.02 81.48
C ASP A 59 -20.26 48.78 80.36
N ALA A 60 -20.55 49.79 79.54
CA ALA A 60 -21.38 49.64 78.35
C ALA A 60 -20.68 48.85 77.24
N PHE A 61 -19.35 48.96 77.09
CA PHE A 61 -18.54 48.13 76.18
C PHE A 61 -18.31 46.72 76.73
N ASN A 62 -18.19 46.57 78.05
CA ASN A 62 -18.06 45.29 78.75
C ASN A 62 -19.41 44.63 79.05
N SER A 63 -20.51 45.27 78.66
CA SER A 63 -21.85 44.69 78.71
C SER A 63 -21.85 43.40 77.91
N LYS A 64 -22.10 42.30 78.61
CA LYS A 64 -22.21 40.95 78.04
C LYS A 64 -23.20 40.90 76.87
N GLU A 65 -24.20 41.78 76.89
CA GLU A 65 -25.22 41.91 75.84
C GLU A 65 -24.70 42.56 74.56
N ALA A 66 -23.89 43.63 74.67
CA ALA A 66 -23.24 44.27 73.52
C ALA A 66 -22.21 43.35 72.85
N ILE A 67 -21.41 42.64 73.66
CA ILE A 67 -20.45 41.63 73.17
C ILE A 67 -21.20 40.50 72.44
N ASN A 68 -22.27 39.96 73.03
CA ASN A 68 -23.08 38.91 72.40
C ASN A 68 -23.70 39.36 71.07
N LYS A 69 -24.21 40.59 70.97
CA LYS A 69 -24.75 41.16 69.72
C LYS A 69 -23.68 41.25 68.63
N THR A 70 -22.48 41.67 69.00
CA THR A 70 -21.35 41.84 68.06
C THR A 70 -20.84 40.49 67.58
N VAL A 71 -20.71 39.51 68.48
CA VAL A 71 -20.35 38.12 68.14
C VAL A 71 -21.40 37.47 67.23
N SER A 72 -22.69 37.72 67.48
CA SER A 72 -23.77 37.22 66.62
C SER A 72 -23.70 37.79 65.21
N LEU A 73 -23.46 39.10 65.07
CA LEU A 73 -23.28 39.74 63.76
C LEU A 73 -22.08 39.18 63.02
N LEU A 74 -20.93 39.03 63.70
CA LEU A 74 -19.72 38.46 63.10
C LEU A 74 -19.92 37.01 62.65
N LYS A 75 -20.63 36.19 63.43
CA LYS A 75 -21.00 34.83 63.01
C LYS A 75 -21.86 34.81 61.76
N ASN A 76 -22.85 35.70 61.67
CA ASN A 76 -23.71 35.80 60.49
C ASN A 76 -22.91 36.21 59.24
N TYR A 77 -22.07 37.26 59.35
CA TYR A 77 -21.19 37.67 58.25
C TYR A 77 -20.21 36.56 57.83
N GLN A 78 -19.64 35.84 58.80
CA GLN A 78 -18.74 34.73 58.50
C GLN A 78 -19.46 33.60 57.77
N MET A 79 -20.69 33.27 58.19
CA MET A 79 -21.52 32.26 57.53
C MET A 79 -21.88 32.68 56.09
N GLU A 80 -22.19 33.95 55.89
CA GLU A 80 -22.53 34.51 54.57
C GLU A 80 -21.34 34.47 53.61
N ILE A 81 -20.13 34.80 54.09
CA ILE A 81 -18.90 34.67 53.31
C ILE A 81 -18.59 33.20 52.98
N CYS A 82 -18.75 32.28 53.95
CA CYS A 82 -18.56 30.85 53.71
C CYS A 82 -19.53 30.33 52.65
N ASN A 83 -20.81 30.70 52.73
CA ASN A 83 -21.82 30.27 51.75
C ASN A 83 -21.53 30.82 50.35
N GLN A 84 -21.09 32.09 50.23
CA GLN A 84 -20.70 32.67 48.94
C GLN A 84 -19.46 31.99 48.35
N LEU A 85 -18.49 31.62 49.19
CA LEU A 85 -17.31 30.87 48.75
C LEU A 85 -17.68 29.47 48.29
N GLU A 86 -18.51 28.76 49.05
CA GLU A 86 -19.02 27.43 48.66
C GLU A 86 -19.75 27.48 47.31
N GLN A 87 -20.67 28.44 47.13
CA GLN A 87 -21.35 28.64 45.84
C GLN A 87 -20.38 28.91 44.68
N ASN A 88 -19.41 29.81 44.86
CA ASN A 88 -18.42 30.11 43.83
C ASN A 88 -17.56 28.89 43.48
N TYR A 89 -17.17 28.08 44.48
CA TYR A 89 -16.40 26.86 44.23
C TYR A 89 -17.24 25.81 43.51
N ASP A 90 -18.50 25.62 43.91
CA ASP A 90 -19.42 24.69 43.25
C ASP A 90 -19.67 25.07 41.79
N GLU A 91 -19.88 26.35 41.50
CA GLU A 91 -20.01 26.86 40.13
C GLU A 91 -18.74 26.57 39.31
N HIS A 92 -17.56 26.85 39.88
CA HIS A 92 -16.30 26.61 39.19
C HIS A 92 -16.03 25.12 38.94
N ILE A 93 -16.40 24.25 39.90
CA ILE A 93 -16.30 22.79 39.74
C ILE A 93 -17.22 22.33 38.60
N GLN A 94 -18.47 22.81 38.55
CA GLN A 94 -19.41 22.44 37.48
C GLN A 94 -18.91 22.86 36.09
N ASP A 95 -18.29 24.03 35.98
CA ASP A 95 -17.74 24.48 34.70
C ASP A 95 -16.54 23.64 34.27
N LEU A 96 -15.65 23.28 35.20
CA LEU A 96 -14.55 22.36 34.92
C LEU A 96 -15.04 20.96 34.51
N GLU A 97 -16.08 20.44 35.18
CA GLU A 97 -16.70 19.17 34.82
C GLU A 97 -17.30 19.18 33.41
N LYS A 98 -17.96 20.28 33.03
CA LYS A 98 -18.48 20.46 31.66
C LYS A 98 -17.34 20.49 30.64
N GLU A 99 -16.26 21.21 30.91
CA GLU A 99 -15.12 21.33 30.00
C GLU A 99 -14.41 19.97 29.82
N ILE A 100 -14.18 19.25 30.92
CA ILE A 100 -13.64 17.88 30.88
C ILE A 100 -14.56 16.95 30.06
N SER A 101 -15.88 17.03 30.26
CA SER A 101 -16.85 16.23 29.51
C SER A 101 -16.79 16.51 28.00
N GLN A 102 -16.64 17.77 27.59
CA GLN A 102 -16.48 18.15 26.20
C GLN A 102 -15.16 17.62 25.61
N LEU A 103 -14.05 17.75 26.34
CA LEU A 103 -12.74 17.23 25.92
C LEU A 103 -12.75 15.71 25.73
N VAL A 104 -13.36 14.97 26.67
CA VAL A 104 -13.49 13.51 26.57
C VAL A 104 -14.31 13.09 25.34
N LYS A 105 -15.40 13.79 25.03
CA LYS A 105 -16.16 13.55 23.79
C LYS A 105 -15.31 13.80 22.54
N GLY A 106 -14.53 14.89 22.52
CA GLY A 106 -13.61 15.20 21.44
C GLY A 106 -12.52 14.13 21.23
N LEU A 107 -11.96 13.59 22.33
CA LEU A 107 -10.96 12.53 22.29
C LEU A 107 -11.53 11.23 21.69
N LYS A 108 -12.74 10.83 22.08
CA LYS A 108 -13.41 9.63 21.52
C LYS A 108 -13.60 9.73 20.01
N VAL A 109 -13.95 10.90 19.49
CA VAL A 109 -14.09 11.12 18.05
C VAL A 109 -12.74 10.99 17.34
N ARG A 110 -11.66 11.56 17.92
CA ARG A 110 -10.30 11.44 17.37
C ARG A 110 -9.81 9.99 17.38
N GLU A 111 -10.10 9.25 18.43
CA GLU A 111 -9.73 7.83 18.56
C GLU A 111 -10.41 6.97 17.48
N ALA A 112 -11.71 7.20 17.22
CA ALA A 112 -12.42 6.55 16.11
C ALA A 112 -11.80 6.91 14.75
N TYR A 113 -11.38 8.17 14.55
CA TYR A 113 -10.71 8.59 13.32
C TYR A 113 -9.35 7.91 13.12
N ILE A 114 -8.57 7.73 14.19
CA ILE A 114 -7.29 7.00 14.15
C ILE A 114 -7.51 5.55 13.70
N GLN A 115 -8.51 4.86 14.25
CA GLN A 115 -8.82 3.47 13.85
C GLN A 115 -9.16 3.36 12.36
N ILE A 116 -9.90 4.33 11.80
CA ILE A 116 -10.20 4.39 10.36
C ILE A 116 -8.92 4.57 9.55
N LEU A 117 -8.01 5.45 9.98
CA LEU A 117 -6.73 5.68 9.30
C LEU A 117 -5.83 4.45 9.33
N GLU A 118 -5.78 3.72 10.45
CA GLU A 118 -5.04 2.46 10.56
C GLU A 118 -5.57 1.40 9.61
N LYS A 119 -6.90 1.26 9.52
CA LYS A 119 -7.53 0.33 8.57
C LYS A 119 -7.15 0.69 7.12
N LYS A 120 -7.27 1.97 6.74
CA LYS A 120 -6.87 2.44 5.41
C LYS A 120 -5.39 2.20 5.13
N LYS A 121 -4.51 2.44 6.10
CA LYS A 121 -3.07 2.19 5.96
C LYS A 121 -2.79 0.72 5.64
N LYS A 122 -3.51 -0.21 6.29
CA LYS A 122 -3.40 -1.65 6.01
C LYS A 122 -3.89 -1.98 4.59
N GLU A 123 -5.05 -1.48 4.19
CA GLU A 123 -5.60 -1.68 2.83
C GLU A 123 -4.64 -1.16 1.74
N TYR A 124 -4.03 0.01 1.94
CA TYR A 124 -3.02 0.56 1.03
C TYR A 124 -1.77 -0.32 0.95
N GLY A 125 -1.34 -0.92 2.07
CA GLY A 125 -0.22 -1.85 2.10
C GLY A 125 -0.48 -3.11 1.25
N GLU A 126 -1.66 -3.70 1.39
CA GLU A 126 -2.08 -4.87 0.60
C GLU A 126 -2.17 -4.54 -0.91
N MET A 127 -2.69 -3.36 -1.25
CA MET A 127 -2.74 -2.87 -2.62
C MET A 127 -1.34 -2.65 -3.23
N LEU A 128 -0.41 -2.11 -2.44
CA LEU A 128 0.97 -1.89 -2.88
C LEU A 128 1.65 -3.22 -3.24
N GLU A 129 1.45 -4.25 -2.42
CA GLU A 129 2.08 -5.56 -2.65
C GLU A 129 1.52 -6.25 -3.90
N LYS A 130 0.20 -6.22 -4.10
CA LYS A 130 -0.44 -6.69 -5.34
C LYS A 130 0.09 -5.96 -6.58
N ASN A 131 0.35 -4.65 -6.48
CA ASN A 131 0.90 -3.88 -7.59
C ASN A 131 2.34 -4.29 -7.93
N LYS A 132 3.17 -4.65 -6.94
CA LYS A 132 4.52 -5.19 -7.19
C LYS A 132 4.44 -6.53 -7.92
N GLU A 133 3.60 -7.45 -7.45
CA GLU A 133 3.38 -8.75 -8.12
C GLU A 133 2.90 -8.58 -9.56
N LEU A 134 1.96 -7.66 -9.81
CA LEU A 134 1.50 -7.33 -11.17
C LEU A 134 2.63 -6.78 -12.05
N ALA A 135 3.49 -5.92 -11.52
CA ALA A 135 4.62 -5.35 -12.26
C ALA A 135 5.64 -6.44 -12.65
N GLU A 136 5.97 -7.37 -11.76
CA GLU A 136 6.85 -8.50 -12.08
C GLU A 136 6.24 -9.42 -13.14
N ASN A 137 4.94 -9.72 -13.02
CA ASN A 137 4.22 -10.52 -14.01
C ASN A 137 4.19 -9.86 -15.39
N LEU A 138 3.97 -8.54 -15.45
CA LEU A 138 4.03 -7.77 -16.69
C LEU A 138 5.43 -7.80 -17.31
N SER A 139 6.48 -7.60 -16.52
CA SER A 139 7.87 -7.68 -16.98
C SER A 139 8.16 -9.03 -17.65
N ASN A 140 7.79 -10.13 -16.97
CA ASN A 140 7.95 -11.49 -17.49
C ASN A 140 7.19 -11.73 -18.82
N LEU A 141 6.00 -11.14 -18.98
CA LEU A 141 5.20 -11.25 -20.20
C LEU A 141 5.83 -10.46 -21.35
N VAL A 142 6.30 -9.24 -21.07
CA VAL A 142 7.00 -8.40 -22.05
C VAL A 142 8.25 -9.11 -22.56
N ASP A 143 9.06 -9.70 -21.68
CA ASP A 143 10.27 -10.45 -22.06
C ASP A 143 9.94 -11.67 -22.93
N LYS A 144 8.89 -12.42 -22.57
CA LYS A 144 8.43 -13.55 -23.39
C LYS A 144 7.98 -13.09 -24.77
N GLN A 145 7.32 -11.95 -24.87
CA GLN A 145 6.83 -11.39 -26.12
C GLN A 145 7.97 -10.83 -26.97
N ALA A 146 8.96 -10.18 -26.36
CA ALA A 146 10.18 -9.73 -27.03
C ALA A 146 10.94 -10.90 -27.65
N LYS A 147 11.19 -11.98 -26.88
CA LYS A 147 11.84 -13.21 -27.39
C LYS A 147 11.08 -13.84 -28.55
N LYS A 148 9.74 -13.87 -28.49
CA LYS A 148 8.90 -14.35 -29.60
C LYS A 148 9.04 -13.45 -30.83
N ALA A 149 9.00 -12.12 -30.65
CA ALA A 149 9.13 -11.16 -31.74
C ALA A 149 10.52 -11.24 -32.41
N GLU A 150 11.59 -11.36 -31.63
CA GLU A 150 12.95 -11.57 -32.14
C GLU A 150 13.06 -12.86 -32.94
N HIS A 151 12.48 -13.96 -32.46
CA HIS A 151 12.48 -15.23 -33.18
C HIS A 151 11.66 -15.15 -34.48
N VAL A 152 10.50 -14.46 -34.47
CA VAL A 152 9.72 -14.19 -35.68
C VAL A 152 10.49 -13.31 -36.66
N GLN A 153 11.24 -12.31 -36.19
CA GLN A 153 12.09 -11.50 -37.06
C GLN A 153 13.29 -12.30 -37.60
N TYR A 154 13.93 -13.12 -36.78
CA TYR A 154 15.03 -14.00 -37.19
C TYR A 154 14.60 -14.99 -38.25
N THR A 155 13.47 -15.67 -38.02
CA THR A 155 12.85 -16.55 -39.03
C THR A 155 12.46 -15.74 -40.28
N ALA A 156 11.78 -14.60 -40.14
CA ALA A 156 11.45 -13.74 -41.28
C ALA A 156 12.69 -13.27 -42.06
N ARG A 157 13.86 -13.06 -41.42
CA ARG A 157 15.14 -12.72 -42.07
C ARG A 157 15.76 -13.92 -42.78
N LEU A 158 15.77 -15.10 -42.14
CA LEU A 158 16.19 -16.35 -42.80
C LEU A 158 15.38 -16.61 -44.08
N PHE A 159 14.10 -16.24 -44.08
CA PHE A 159 13.19 -16.48 -45.21
C PHE A 159 13.06 -15.29 -46.19
N ARG A 160 13.36 -14.04 -45.80
CA ARG A 160 13.57 -12.91 -46.73
C ARG A 160 14.81 -13.11 -47.59
N CYS A 161 15.78 -13.87 -47.11
CA CYS A 161 16.88 -14.40 -47.89
C CYS A 161 16.40 -15.56 -48.77
N GLY A 162 15.63 -15.24 -49.82
CA GLY A 162 15.04 -16.17 -50.78
C GLY A 162 16.05 -17.00 -51.55
N ARG A 163 16.69 -17.96 -50.90
CA ARG A 163 17.43 -19.05 -51.54
C ARG A 163 17.26 -20.29 -50.66
N ILE A 164 16.35 -21.18 -51.05
CA ILE A 164 16.37 -22.56 -50.57
C ILE A 164 17.67 -23.17 -51.12
N ARG A 165 18.73 -23.19 -50.30
CA ARG A 165 20.09 -23.57 -50.75
C ARG A 165 20.46 -25.00 -50.37
N ASN A 166 19.72 -25.62 -49.46
CA ASN A 166 19.98 -26.96 -48.99
C ASN A 166 18.69 -27.66 -48.56
N VAL A 167 18.77 -28.99 -48.37
CA VAL A 167 17.63 -29.82 -47.99
C VAL A 167 16.96 -29.32 -46.71
N ARG A 168 17.74 -28.91 -45.70
CA ARG A 168 17.20 -28.37 -44.44
C ARG A 168 16.29 -27.15 -44.67
N SER A 169 16.79 -26.15 -45.40
CA SER A 169 16.02 -24.94 -45.74
C SER A 169 14.78 -25.25 -46.59
N ALA A 170 14.82 -26.31 -47.40
CA ALA A 170 13.68 -26.76 -48.19
C ALA A 170 12.60 -27.36 -47.30
N LEU A 171 12.99 -28.18 -46.33
CA LEU A 171 12.06 -28.79 -45.38
C LEU A 171 11.39 -27.76 -44.46
N GLU A 172 12.10 -26.70 -44.04
CA GLU A 172 11.50 -25.56 -43.32
C GLU A 172 10.48 -24.80 -44.18
N TYR A 173 10.79 -24.60 -45.47
CA TYR A 173 9.86 -24.00 -46.42
C TYR A 173 8.59 -24.84 -46.58
N ILE A 174 8.76 -26.16 -46.70
CA ILE A 174 7.68 -27.13 -46.81
C ILE A 174 6.81 -27.13 -45.55
N ARG A 175 7.41 -27.18 -44.36
CA ARG A 175 6.71 -27.07 -43.08
C ARG A 175 5.78 -25.87 -43.07
N ARG A 176 6.28 -24.69 -43.44
CA ARG A 176 5.47 -23.47 -43.48
C ARG A 176 4.33 -23.56 -44.48
N ARG A 177 4.56 -24.10 -45.69
CA ARG A 177 3.51 -24.30 -46.70
C ARG A 177 2.39 -25.20 -46.18
N ILE A 178 2.73 -26.27 -45.46
CA ILE A 178 1.75 -27.19 -44.85
C ILE A 178 0.91 -26.44 -43.80
N VAL A 179 1.55 -25.80 -42.83
CA VAL A 179 0.85 -25.07 -41.75
C VAL A 179 -0.05 -23.96 -42.29
N LEU A 180 0.40 -23.22 -43.31
CA LEU A 180 -0.42 -22.20 -43.99
C LEU A 180 -1.64 -22.80 -44.71
N THR A 181 -1.49 -23.98 -45.31
CA THR A 181 -2.58 -24.66 -46.02
C THR A 181 -3.62 -25.23 -45.06
N GLU A 182 -3.21 -25.55 -43.83
CA GLU A 182 -4.10 -26.01 -42.76
C GLU A 182 -4.87 -24.88 -42.07
N GLY A 183 -4.62 -23.62 -42.43
CA GLY A 183 -5.30 -22.45 -41.84
C GLY A 183 -4.95 -22.21 -40.37
N LYS A 184 -3.92 -22.88 -39.85
CA LYS A 184 -3.45 -22.70 -38.46
C LYS A 184 -2.53 -21.48 -38.36
N PRO A 185 -2.57 -20.74 -37.24
CA PRO A 185 -1.53 -19.75 -36.97
C PRO A 185 -0.17 -20.45 -37.01
N PHE A 186 0.84 -19.81 -37.61
CA PHE A 186 2.16 -20.40 -37.72
C PHE A 186 2.80 -20.50 -36.32
N GLU A 187 2.66 -21.65 -35.69
CA GLU A 187 3.30 -21.95 -34.42
C GLU A 187 4.77 -22.31 -34.67
N THR A 188 5.66 -21.39 -34.29
CA THR A 188 7.11 -21.56 -34.45
C THR A 188 7.67 -22.74 -33.63
N ALA A 189 6.95 -23.18 -32.58
CA ALA A 189 7.39 -24.23 -31.67
C ALA A 189 7.21 -25.66 -32.21
N GLU A 190 6.38 -25.88 -33.23
CA GLU A 190 6.12 -27.23 -33.73
C GLU A 190 7.34 -27.81 -34.48
N PRO A 191 7.87 -29.00 -34.13
CA PRO A 191 9.03 -29.57 -34.84
C PRO A 191 8.74 -29.88 -36.32
N VAL A 192 9.72 -29.69 -37.22
CA VAL A 192 9.56 -29.97 -38.67
C VAL A 192 9.15 -31.42 -38.92
N GLU A 193 9.73 -32.33 -38.15
CA GLU A 193 9.49 -33.76 -38.17
C GLU A 193 8.01 -34.09 -37.98
N SER A 194 7.38 -33.46 -37.00
CA SER A 194 5.96 -33.67 -36.68
C SER A 194 5.05 -33.17 -37.81
N VAL A 195 5.39 -32.07 -38.47
CA VAL A 195 4.63 -31.54 -39.60
C VAL A 195 4.77 -32.46 -40.83
N LEU A 196 5.99 -32.94 -41.10
CA LEU A 196 6.24 -33.84 -42.24
C LEU A 196 5.54 -35.20 -42.07
N GLN A 197 5.41 -35.71 -40.84
CA GLN A 197 4.70 -36.96 -40.56
C GLN A 197 3.19 -36.90 -40.84
N ARG A 198 2.60 -35.70 -40.86
CA ARG A 198 1.18 -35.47 -41.21
C ARG A 198 0.95 -35.42 -42.73
N LEU A 199 1.99 -35.20 -43.52
CA LEU A 199 1.89 -35.10 -44.98
C LEU A 199 1.24 -36.35 -45.66
N PRO A 200 1.55 -37.59 -45.27
CA PRO A 200 0.90 -38.83 -45.76
C PRO A 200 -0.59 -38.96 -45.46
N GLU A 201 -1.12 -38.15 -44.55
CA GLU A 201 -2.55 -38.11 -44.23
C GLU A 201 -3.32 -37.30 -45.28
N GLN A 202 -2.62 -36.39 -46.00
CA GLN A 202 -3.21 -35.61 -47.07
C GLN A 202 -3.49 -36.48 -48.29
N LYS A 203 -4.76 -36.54 -48.73
CA LYS A 203 -5.22 -37.40 -49.84
C LYS A 203 -4.35 -37.30 -51.09
N ARG A 204 -4.02 -36.08 -51.55
CA ARG A 204 -3.22 -35.84 -52.76
C ARG A 204 -1.80 -36.38 -52.62
N PHE A 205 -1.13 -36.06 -51.51
CA PHE A 205 0.22 -36.54 -51.24
C PHE A 205 0.26 -38.06 -51.08
N LYS A 206 -0.71 -38.63 -50.34
CA LYS A 206 -0.83 -40.08 -50.16
C LYS A 206 -0.91 -40.83 -51.48
N THR A 207 -1.75 -40.37 -52.41
CA THR A 207 -1.89 -40.98 -53.73
C THR A 207 -0.60 -40.90 -54.55
N LEU A 208 0.09 -39.76 -54.51
CA LEU A 208 1.38 -39.59 -55.17
C LEU A 208 2.45 -40.53 -54.58
N LEU A 209 2.56 -40.58 -53.26
CA LEU A 209 3.51 -41.45 -52.56
C LEU A 209 3.24 -42.92 -52.88
N GLN A 210 1.98 -43.37 -52.87
CA GLN A 210 1.60 -44.73 -53.25
C GLN A 210 1.99 -45.08 -54.68
N ARG A 211 1.77 -44.15 -55.62
CA ARG A 211 2.14 -44.35 -57.03
C ARG A 211 3.64 -44.52 -57.17
N LEU A 212 4.44 -43.65 -56.56
CA LEU A 212 5.89 -43.71 -56.65
C LEU A 212 6.44 -44.95 -55.94
N CYS A 213 5.95 -45.30 -54.75
CA CYS A 213 6.31 -46.55 -54.08
C CYS A 213 6.11 -47.80 -54.96
N ARG A 214 5.04 -47.86 -55.76
CA ARG A 214 4.81 -48.96 -56.73
C ARG A 214 5.84 -48.98 -57.85
N VAL A 215 6.19 -47.82 -58.42
CA VAL A 215 7.21 -47.69 -59.47
C VAL A 215 8.57 -48.20 -58.98
N TYR A 216 8.93 -47.86 -57.75
CA TYR A 216 10.19 -48.27 -57.12
C TYR A 216 10.17 -49.66 -56.49
N ASN A 217 9.05 -50.38 -56.56
CA ASN A 217 8.85 -51.65 -55.86
C ASN A 217 9.21 -51.57 -54.35
N MET A 218 8.84 -50.46 -53.69
CA MET A 218 9.12 -50.23 -52.27
C MET A 218 7.82 -50.25 -51.44
N PRO A 219 7.81 -50.90 -50.26
CA PRO A 219 6.70 -50.79 -49.33
C PRO A 219 6.52 -49.35 -48.84
N MET A 220 5.27 -48.88 -48.76
CA MET A 220 4.94 -47.49 -48.43
C MET A 220 5.30 -47.12 -46.99
N GLU A 221 5.05 -48.01 -46.02
CA GLU A 221 5.23 -47.67 -44.60
C GLU A 221 6.68 -47.33 -44.21
N PRO A 222 7.71 -48.08 -44.67
CA PRO A 222 9.09 -47.67 -44.47
C PRO A 222 9.42 -46.26 -44.99
N VAL A 223 8.85 -45.86 -46.13
CA VAL A 223 9.07 -44.53 -46.72
C VAL A 223 8.37 -43.45 -45.89
N LYS A 224 7.15 -43.74 -45.41
CA LYS A 224 6.40 -42.88 -44.49
C LYS A 224 7.17 -42.64 -43.18
N ASN A 225 7.71 -43.70 -42.60
CA ASN A 225 8.46 -43.62 -41.34
C ASN A 225 9.74 -42.78 -41.46
N CYS A 226 10.34 -42.71 -42.66
CA CYS A 226 11.51 -41.87 -42.90
C CYS A 226 11.22 -40.36 -42.84
N LEU A 227 9.97 -39.91 -43.08
CA LEU A 227 9.64 -38.48 -43.19
C LEU A 227 10.01 -37.67 -41.94
N GLY A 228 9.81 -38.25 -40.75
CA GLY A 228 10.19 -37.61 -39.49
C GLY A 228 11.71 -37.56 -39.26
N GLY A 229 12.51 -38.38 -39.96
CA GLY A 229 13.97 -38.38 -39.81
C GLY A 229 14.70 -37.43 -40.77
N LEU A 230 14.04 -36.98 -41.85
CA LEU A 230 14.68 -36.26 -42.94
C LEU A 230 15.34 -34.95 -42.50
N TYR A 231 14.71 -34.22 -41.58
CA TYR A 231 15.25 -32.95 -41.09
C TYR A 231 16.56 -33.16 -40.32
N HIS A 232 16.60 -34.11 -39.39
CA HIS A 232 17.81 -34.44 -38.65
C HIS A 232 18.93 -34.99 -39.53
N ILE A 233 18.62 -35.83 -40.53
CA ILE A 233 19.61 -36.33 -41.49
C ILE A 233 20.20 -35.17 -42.31
N SER A 234 19.35 -34.22 -42.72
CA SER A 234 19.78 -33.03 -43.47
C SER A 234 20.72 -32.08 -42.70
N CYS A 235 20.85 -32.27 -41.39
CA CYS A 235 21.81 -31.52 -40.56
C CYS A 235 23.20 -32.17 -40.53
N LYS A 236 23.34 -33.44 -40.97
CA LYS A 236 24.58 -34.21 -40.85
C LYS A 236 25.47 -34.18 -42.11
N GLY A 237 24.94 -33.76 -43.25
CA GLY A 237 25.65 -33.76 -44.54
C GLY A 237 25.69 -32.40 -45.23
N GLN A 238 26.60 -32.26 -46.20
CA GLN A 238 26.61 -31.12 -47.12
C GLN A 238 25.53 -31.31 -48.19
N HIS A 239 24.39 -30.65 -48.03
CA HIS A 239 23.24 -30.76 -48.94
C HIS A 239 22.98 -29.51 -49.77
N GLY A 240 23.97 -28.64 -49.90
CA GLY A 240 23.91 -27.43 -50.72
C GLY A 240 25.08 -27.35 -51.67
N TYR A 241 24.80 -27.03 -52.94
CA TYR A 241 25.81 -26.81 -53.96
C TYR A 241 25.57 -25.47 -54.65
N ARG A 242 26.48 -24.51 -54.44
CA ARG A 242 26.35 -23.11 -54.87
C ARG A 242 25.06 -22.43 -54.36
N ARG A 243 24.00 -22.45 -55.18
CA ARG A 243 22.67 -21.87 -54.89
C ARG A 243 21.53 -22.89 -55.06
N ASN A 244 21.85 -24.14 -55.41
CA ASN A 244 20.89 -25.21 -55.64
C ASN A 244 20.93 -26.20 -54.47
N ILE A 245 19.79 -26.85 -54.25
CA ILE A 245 19.70 -27.97 -53.31
C ILE A 245 20.40 -29.17 -53.94
N LEU A 246 21.30 -29.81 -53.19
CA LEU A 246 21.98 -31.02 -53.62
C LEU A 246 21.54 -32.21 -52.78
N ILE A 247 21.02 -33.24 -53.44
CA ILE A 247 20.77 -34.54 -52.85
C ILE A 247 21.87 -35.49 -53.34
N ASN A 248 22.76 -35.89 -52.44
CA ASN A 248 23.83 -36.83 -52.76
C ASN A 248 23.51 -38.18 -52.14
N ALA A 249 23.34 -39.21 -52.97
CA ALA A 249 22.94 -40.56 -52.58
C ALA A 249 23.84 -41.19 -51.51
N LYS A 250 25.10 -40.76 -51.39
CA LYS A 250 26.03 -41.26 -50.36
C LYS A 250 25.54 -41.03 -48.92
N TYR A 251 24.69 -40.02 -48.70
CA TYR A 251 24.25 -39.60 -47.36
C TYR A 251 22.83 -40.02 -47.00
N TRP A 252 22.13 -40.69 -47.91
CA TRP A 252 20.72 -41.01 -47.76
C TRP A 252 20.48 -42.48 -48.12
N LYS A 253 19.60 -43.16 -47.37
CA LYS A 253 19.12 -44.49 -47.74
C LYS A 253 18.10 -44.38 -48.87
N ASP A 254 17.91 -45.44 -49.66
CA ASP A 254 16.98 -45.46 -50.80
C ASP A 254 15.55 -45.01 -50.43
N LYS A 255 15.07 -45.43 -49.25
CA LYS A 255 13.75 -45.04 -48.72
C LYS A 255 13.68 -43.55 -48.38
N GLU A 256 14.77 -42.97 -47.89
CA GLU A 256 14.88 -41.55 -47.54
C GLU A 256 15.03 -40.69 -48.80
N LEU A 257 15.77 -41.18 -49.81
CA LEU A 257 15.86 -40.57 -51.14
C LEU A 257 14.49 -40.54 -51.83
N LEU A 258 13.74 -41.64 -51.77
CA LEU A 258 12.39 -41.70 -52.29
C LEU A 258 11.47 -40.72 -51.52
N ALA A 259 11.54 -40.70 -50.19
CA ALA A 259 10.76 -39.76 -49.39
C ALA A 259 11.06 -38.29 -49.76
N LEU A 260 12.34 -37.91 -49.86
CA LEU A 260 12.75 -36.56 -50.23
C LEU A 260 12.28 -36.16 -51.64
N SER A 261 12.48 -37.05 -52.62
CA SER A 261 12.09 -36.77 -54.01
C SER A 261 10.58 -36.59 -54.14
N VAL A 262 9.77 -37.42 -53.48
CA VAL A 262 8.31 -37.29 -53.47
C VAL A 262 7.88 -35.94 -52.88
N ILE A 263 8.46 -35.54 -51.74
CA ILE A 263 8.14 -34.26 -51.10
C ILE A 263 8.55 -33.10 -52.00
N PHE A 264 9.77 -33.10 -52.52
CA PHE A 264 10.26 -32.00 -53.34
C PHE A 264 9.48 -31.89 -54.65
N TYR A 265 9.11 -33.01 -55.25
CA TYR A 265 8.21 -33.03 -56.40
C TYR A 265 6.84 -32.43 -56.06
N TYR A 266 6.22 -32.86 -54.95
CA TYR A 266 4.91 -32.37 -54.53
C TYR A 266 4.88 -30.85 -54.29
N PHE A 267 5.96 -30.29 -53.74
CA PHE A 267 6.09 -28.84 -53.49
C PHE A 267 6.80 -28.08 -54.62
N ASN A 268 7.07 -28.71 -55.76
CA ASN A 268 7.74 -28.15 -56.93
C ASN A 268 9.10 -27.50 -56.60
N ILE A 269 9.91 -28.19 -55.80
CA ILE A 269 11.25 -27.77 -55.38
C ILE A 269 12.28 -28.44 -56.30
N LYS A 270 13.06 -27.62 -57.01
CA LYS A 270 14.14 -28.10 -57.90
C LYS A 270 15.38 -28.47 -57.09
N PHE A 271 16.02 -29.57 -57.46
CA PHE A 271 17.25 -30.05 -56.83
C PHE A 271 18.18 -30.70 -57.87
N ILE A 272 19.46 -30.76 -57.54
CA ILE A 272 20.48 -31.53 -58.25
C ILE A 272 20.65 -32.86 -57.52
N TYR A 273 20.80 -33.96 -58.26
CA TYR A 273 21.06 -35.28 -57.71
C TYR A 273 22.44 -35.78 -58.10
N TRP A 274 23.21 -36.23 -57.10
CA TRP A 274 24.44 -36.96 -57.29
C TRP A 274 24.24 -38.42 -56.88
N ASN A 275 24.67 -39.34 -57.75
CA ASN A 275 24.67 -40.77 -57.43
C ASN A 275 25.74 -41.11 -56.37
N THR A 276 25.85 -42.38 -56.01
CA THR A 276 26.83 -42.85 -55.00
C THR A 276 28.29 -42.62 -55.40
N GLU A 277 28.57 -42.48 -56.70
CA GLU A 277 29.89 -42.11 -57.25
C GLU A 277 30.16 -40.60 -57.18
N GLY A 278 29.20 -39.79 -56.75
CA GLY A 278 29.32 -38.32 -56.72
C GLY A 278 29.15 -37.64 -58.08
N LYS A 279 28.62 -38.34 -59.09
CA LYS A 279 28.35 -37.78 -60.42
C LYS A 279 26.92 -37.25 -60.50
N GLU A 280 26.77 -36.11 -61.16
CA GLU A 280 25.47 -35.56 -61.50
C GLU A 280 24.76 -36.42 -62.53
N VAL A 281 23.60 -36.94 -62.15
CA VAL A 281 22.75 -37.76 -63.00
C VAL A 281 21.31 -37.33 -62.83
N GLN A 282 20.47 -37.65 -63.82
CA GLN A 282 19.04 -37.47 -63.67
C GLN A 282 18.56 -38.33 -62.48
N PHE A 283 17.80 -37.73 -61.56
CA PHE A 283 17.20 -38.49 -60.49
C PHE A 283 16.34 -39.59 -61.13
N PRO A 284 16.48 -40.87 -60.74
CA PRO A 284 15.57 -41.89 -61.22
C PRO A 284 14.18 -41.44 -60.77
N TYR A 285 13.26 -41.20 -61.72
CA TYR A 285 11.86 -40.82 -61.45
C TYR A 285 10.95 -42.03 -61.58
#